data_AF-A0A0P0VVW5-F1
#
_entry.id   AF-A0A0P0VVW5-F1
#
_cell.length_a   1.000
_cell.length_b   1.000
_cell.length_c   1.000
_cell.angle_alpha   90.00
_cell.angle_beta   90.00
_cell.angle_gamma   90.00
#
_symmetry.space_group_name_H-M   'P 1'
#
loop_
_entity.id
_entity.type
_entity.pdbx_description
1 polymer ?
#
loop_
_entity_poly.entity_id
_entity_poly.type
_entity_poly.pdbx_seq_one_letter_code
_entity_poly.pdbx_strand_id
1 'polypeptide(L)'
;IKDAKHLEGFSIQLVVLATWKQAIYICTSYASSATRENPSHDVTAKGFGSNAPHLLANSQLLYDTCMEIESQFLVQMEYAEELANTIGQTVDATEMPDAIEIIFQTALNLGRHGGVDEMMGKSASAMVLYSKAVSMLRFLLTEAPSLALNPALSLTRDDRRRLRTYIEAVNARLVPLQYQRH
;
A
#
# COMPACT_ATOMS: atom_id res chain seq x y z
N ILE A 1 22.63 -9.37 -15.40
CA ILE A 1 22.19 -9.31 -13.97
C ILE A 1 21.78 -7.88 -13.58
N LYS A 2 22.51 -6.85 -14.00
CA LYS A 2 22.17 -5.45 -13.67
C LYS A 2 20.82 -5.02 -14.30
N ASP A 3 20.59 -5.35 -15.56
CA ASP A 3 19.38 -4.95 -16.30
C ASP A 3 18.12 -5.65 -15.78
N ALA A 4 18.22 -6.92 -15.36
CA ALA A 4 17.14 -7.66 -14.74
C ALA A 4 16.65 -7.00 -13.43
N LYS A 5 17.58 -6.51 -12.59
CA LYS A 5 17.22 -5.81 -11.34
C LYS A 5 16.56 -4.45 -11.60
N HIS A 6 16.96 -3.76 -12.67
CA HIS A 6 16.32 -2.50 -13.06
C HIS A 6 14.89 -2.75 -13.56
N LEU A 7 14.65 -3.81 -14.35
CA LEU A 7 13.32 -4.22 -14.78
C LEU A 7 12.41 -4.64 -13.61
N GLU A 8 12.92 -5.41 -12.65
CA GLU A 8 12.18 -5.74 -11.42
C GLU A 8 11.81 -4.50 -10.62
N GLY A 9 12.77 -3.58 -10.44
CA GLY A 9 12.52 -2.32 -9.73
C GLY A 9 11.45 -1.47 -10.43
N PHE A 10 11.52 -1.39 -11.76
CA PHE A 10 10.55 -0.65 -12.55
C PHE A 10 9.16 -1.29 -12.54
N SER A 11 9.05 -2.62 -12.65
CA SER A 11 7.75 -3.30 -12.58
C SER A 11 7.07 -3.08 -11.22
N ILE A 12 7.83 -3.13 -10.12
CA ILE A 12 7.34 -2.76 -8.78
C ILE A 12 6.93 -1.29 -8.73
N GLN A 13 7.73 -0.39 -9.32
CA GLN A 13 7.42 1.04 -9.33
C GLN A 13 6.11 1.35 -10.04
N LEU A 14 5.76 0.62 -11.10
CA LEU A 14 4.46 0.75 -11.75
C LEU A 14 3.29 0.37 -10.82
N VAL A 15 3.47 -0.64 -9.96
CA VAL A 15 2.48 -1.00 -8.92
C VAL A 15 2.39 0.11 -7.86
N VAL A 16 3.51 0.70 -7.45
CA VAL A 16 3.54 1.84 -6.53
C VAL A 16 2.75 3.03 -7.10
N LEU A 17 2.98 3.37 -8.37
CA LEU A 17 2.22 4.42 -9.06
C LEU A 17 0.73 4.10 -9.15
N ALA A 18 0.37 2.85 -9.45
CA ALA A 18 -1.03 2.43 -9.48
C ALA A 18 -1.70 2.61 -8.11
N THR A 19 -1.00 2.29 -7.01
CA THR A 19 -1.49 2.49 -5.64
C THR A 19 -1.70 3.96 -5.32
N TRP A 20 -0.73 4.83 -5.61
CA TRP A 20 -0.88 6.27 -5.39
C TRP A 20 -1.99 6.87 -6.25
N LYS A 21 -2.11 6.46 -7.52
CA LYS A 21 -3.23 6.87 -8.38
C LYS A 21 -4.58 6.46 -7.79
N GLN A 22 -4.68 5.26 -7.23
CA GLN A 22 -5.89 4.81 -6.56
C GLN A 22 -6.19 5.63 -5.29
N ALA A 23 -5.15 6.00 -4.53
CA ALA A 23 -5.30 6.88 -3.36
C ALA A 23 -5.82 8.27 -3.75
N ILE A 24 -5.30 8.88 -4.82
CA ILE A 24 -5.80 10.16 -5.36
C ILE A 24 -7.26 10.03 -5.80
N TYR A 25 -7.61 8.94 -6.49
CA TYR A 25 -9.00 8.69 -6.90
C TYR A 25 -9.95 8.64 -5.68
N ILE A 26 -9.53 7.98 -4.61
CA ILE A 26 -10.28 7.93 -3.35
C ILE A 26 -10.41 9.35 -2.74
N CYS A 27 -9.30 10.07 -2.59
CA CYS A 27 -9.28 11.46 -2.08
C CYS A 27 -10.23 12.40 -2.84
N THR A 28 -10.16 12.39 -4.17
CA THR A 28 -11.00 13.23 -5.04
C THR A 28 -12.48 12.83 -4.98
N SER A 29 -12.78 11.54 -4.85
CA SER A 29 -14.14 11.05 -4.66
C SER A 29 -14.76 11.54 -3.35
N TYR A 30 -13.99 11.52 -2.25
CA TYR A 30 -14.43 12.02 -0.94
C TYR A 30 -14.62 13.54 -0.92
N ALA A 31 -13.74 14.30 -1.57
CA ALA A 31 -13.90 15.75 -1.70
C ALA A 31 -15.19 16.12 -2.49
N SER A 32 -15.52 15.31 -3.50
CA SER A 32 -16.73 15.50 -4.32
C SER A 32 -18.02 15.11 -3.58
N SER A 33 -17.98 14.18 -2.62
CA SER A 33 -19.13 13.84 -1.77
C SER A 33 -19.34 14.86 -0.65
N ALA A 34 -18.26 15.36 -0.02
CA ALA A 34 -18.34 16.36 1.04
C ALA A 34 -18.94 17.70 0.55
N THR A 35 -18.72 18.05 -0.72
CA THR A 35 -19.32 19.24 -1.35
C THR A 35 -20.80 19.07 -1.70
N ARG A 36 -21.30 17.82 -1.86
CA ARG A 36 -22.71 17.53 -2.14
C ARG A 36 -23.59 17.47 -0.88
N GLU A 37 -23.02 17.15 0.28
CA GLU A 37 -23.75 17.10 1.55
C GLU A 37 -24.01 18.47 2.19
N ASN A 38 -23.58 19.56 1.55
CA ASN A 38 -23.81 20.93 2.02
C ASN A 38 -24.70 21.77 1.07
N PRO A 39 -25.99 21.45 0.89
CA PRO A 39 -26.96 22.40 0.39
C PRO A 39 -27.52 23.22 1.56
N SER A 40 -27.18 24.51 1.57
CA SER A 40 -27.88 25.62 2.23
C SER A 40 -29.16 25.26 3.03
N HIS A 41 -29.06 25.24 4.36
CA HIS A 41 -30.22 25.46 5.22
C HIS A 41 -30.10 26.85 5.85
N ASP A 42 -30.63 27.84 5.14
CA ASP A 42 -31.01 29.13 5.71
C ASP A 42 -32.39 28.98 6.36
N VAL A 43 -32.45 28.51 7.61
CA VAL A 43 -33.59 28.73 8.52
C VAL A 43 -33.09 28.71 9.98
N THR A 44 -32.98 29.90 10.54
CA THR A 44 -33.31 30.29 11.93
C THR A 44 -32.61 29.59 13.12
N ALA A 45 -31.82 30.39 13.82
CA ALA A 45 -31.26 30.22 15.17
C ALA A 45 -31.98 29.24 16.13
N LYS A 46 -31.27 28.19 16.57
CA LYS A 46 -31.05 27.85 18.00
C LYS A 46 -30.19 26.58 18.16
N GLY A 47 -29.11 26.70 18.93
CA GLY A 47 -28.47 25.57 19.61
C GLY A 47 -27.27 24.93 18.90
N PHE A 48 -26.12 25.61 18.86
CA PHE A 48 -24.86 24.94 18.51
C PHE A 48 -24.39 24.05 19.65
N GLY A 49 -24.61 22.74 19.47
CA GLY A 49 -23.91 21.68 20.19
C GLY A 49 -22.41 21.66 19.81
N SER A 50 -21.60 21.30 20.78
CA SER A 50 -20.12 21.37 20.87
C SER A 50 -19.29 20.58 19.82
N ASN A 51 -19.82 20.23 18.65
CA ASN A 51 -19.18 19.28 17.72
C ASN A 51 -18.51 19.91 16.49
N ALA A 52 -18.63 21.22 16.30
CA ALA A 52 -18.02 21.94 15.16
C ALA A 52 -16.48 21.84 15.07
N PRO A 53 -15.70 21.85 16.18
CA PRO A 53 -14.23 21.79 16.09
C PRO A 53 -13.72 20.45 15.55
N HIS A 54 -14.40 19.34 15.87
CA HIS A 54 -13.94 17.99 15.54
C HIS A 54 -14.19 17.64 14.05
N LEU A 55 -15.27 18.15 13.46
CA LEU A 55 -15.53 17.98 12.03
C LEU A 55 -14.58 18.82 11.16
N LEU A 56 -14.26 20.05 11.61
CA LEU A 56 -13.29 20.92 10.93
C LEU A 56 -11.85 20.41 11.06
N ALA A 57 -11.44 19.93 12.24
CA ALA A 57 -10.13 19.33 12.45
C ALA A 57 -9.91 18.07 11.60
N ASN A 58 -10.94 17.23 11.49
CA ASN A 58 -10.91 16.04 10.63
C ASN A 58 -10.88 16.41 9.14
N SER A 59 -11.58 17.48 8.74
CA SER A 59 -11.56 17.97 7.36
C SER A 59 -10.20 18.55 6.95
N GLN A 60 -9.53 19.29 7.84
CA GLN A 60 -8.20 19.83 7.58
C GLN A 60 -7.16 18.71 7.49
N LEU A 61 -7.20 17.76 8.44
CA LEU A 61 -6.32 16.58 8.41
C LEU A 61 -6.50 15.75 7.13
N LEU A 62 -7.74 15.59 6.66
CA LEU A 62 -8.03 14.91 5.39
C LEU A 62 -7.43 15.65 4.19
N TYR A 63 -7.59 16.98 4.16
CA TYR A 63 -7.04 17.81 3.10
C TYR A 63 -5.51 17.74 3.07
N ASP A 64 -4.87 17.87 4.22
CA ASP A 64 -3.41 17.77 4.35
C ASP A 64 -2.91 16.39 3.90
N THR A 65 -3.62 15.31 4.27
CA THR A 65 -3.30 13.95 3.82
C THR A 65 -3.45 13.78 2.31
N CYS A 66 -4.50 14.34 1.71
CA CYS A 66 -4.69 14.26 0.25
C CYS A 66 -3.63 15.08 -0.51
N MET A 67 -3.23 16.24 0.01
CA MET A 67 -2.10 17.01 -0.54
C MET A 67 -0.78 16.23 -0.44
N GLU A 68 -0.54 15.54 0.68
CA GLU A 68 0.64 14.68 0.83
C GLU A 68 0.62 13.52 -0.16
N ILE A 69 -0.53 12.87 -0.35
CA ILE A 69 -0.73 11.81 -1.35
C ILE A 69 -0.38 12.29 -2.76
N GLU A 70 -0.87 13.47 -3.17
CA GLU A 70 -0.57 14.04 -4.49
C GLU A 70 0.92 14.38 -4.64
N SER A 71 1.53 14.97 -3.61
CA SER A 71 2.96 15.26 -3.59
C SER A 71 3.81 13.98 -3.75
N GLN A 72 3.48 12.94 -2.98
CA GLN A 72 4.17 11.65 -3.07
C GLN A 72 3.99 11.00 -4.44
N PHE A 73 2.80 11.08 -5.04
CA PHE A 73 2.59 10.58 -6.40
C PHE A 73 3.55 11.21 -7.41
N LEU A 74 3.75 12.52 -7.36
CA LEU A 74 4.68 13.23 -8.25
C LEU A 74 6.13 12.75 -8.06
N VAL A 75 6.58 12.61 -6.80
CA VAL A 75 7.92 12.08 -6.48
C VAL A 75 8.09 10.66 -7.03
N GLN A 76 7.07 9.80 -6.88
CA GLN A 76 7.12 8.44 -7.42
C GLN A 76 7.08 8.39 -8.95
N MET A 77 6.48 9.38 -9.60
CA MET A 77 6.41 9.49 -11.05
C MET A 77 7.77 9.91 -11.63
N GLU A 78 8.43 10.88 -11.01
CA GLU A 78 9.81 11.27 -11.36
C GLU A 78 10.77 10.08 -11.22
N TYR A 79 10.69 9.35 -10.10
CA TYR A 79 11.51 8.15 -9.91
C TYR A 79 11.23 7.04 -10.94
N ALA A 80 9.97 6.88 -11.36
CA ALA A 80 9.62 5.92 -12.42
C ALA A 80 10.20 6.34 -13.78
N GLU A 81 10.25 7.64 -14.08
CA GLU A 81 10.86 8.17 -15.30
C GLU A 81 12.37 7.93 -15.32
N GLU A 82 13.07 8.12 -14.19
CA GLU A 82 14.49 7.79 -14.05
C GLU A 82 14.77 6.31 -14.32
N LEU A 83 13.93 5.41 -13.78
CA LEU A 83 14.02 3.97 -14.03
C LEU A 83 13.75 3.63 -15.50
N ALA A 84 12.71 4.24 -16.10
CA ALA A 84 12.38 4.04 -17.51
C ALA A 84 13.52 4.47 -18.44
N ASN A 85 14.18 5.60 -18.15
CA ASN A 85 15.33 6.09 -18.91
C ASN A 85 16.52 5.12 -18.83
N THR A 86 16.75 4.52 -17.65
CA THR A 86 17.81 3.52 -17.46
C THR A 86 17.52 2.23 -18.25
N ILE A 87 16.25 1.82 -18.32
CA ILE A 87 15.82 0.62 -19.04
C ILE A 87 15.80 0.84 -20.56
N GLY A 88 15.34 2.00 -21.03
CA GLY A 88 15.24 2.31 -22.47
C GLY A 88 16.59 2.29 -23.19
N GLN A 89 17.70 2.43 -22.47
CA GLN A 89 19.07 2.35 -22.98
C GLN A 89 19.60 0.91 -23.09
N THR A 90 18.90 -0.08 -22.52
CA THR A 90 19.40 -1.45 -22.30
C THR A 90 18.52 -2.55 -22.89
N VAL A 91 17.46 -2.23 -23.65
CA VAL A 91 16.49 -3.21 -24.16
C VAL A 91 17.08 -4.09 -25.26
N ASP A 92 17.82 -5.12 -24.87
CA ASP A 92 17.75 -6.43 -25.50
C ASP A 92 16.46 -7.11 -25.00
N ALA A 93 15.72 -7.75 -25.91
CA ALA A 93 14.36 -8.27 -25.79
C ALA A 93 14.06 -9.13 -24.53
N THR A 94 14.03 -8.51 -23.35
CA THR A 94 13.78 -9.13 -22.06
C THR A 94 12.36 -8.80 -21.64
N GLU A 95 11.57 -9.83 -21.33
CA GLU A 95 10.19 -9.67 -20.86
C GLU A 95 10.14 -8.97 -19.50
N MET A 96 9.09 -8.17 -19.27
CA MET A 96 8.88 -7.45 -18.01
C MET A 96 8.57 -8.45 -16.88
N PRO A 97 9.26 -8.40 -15.73
CA PRO A 97 8.97 -9.26 -14.59
C PRO A 97 7.59 -9.01 -13.98
N ASP A 98 6.92 -10.06 -13.50
CA ASP A 98 5.65 -9.97 -12.78
C ASP A 98 5.85 -9.35 -11.38
N ALA A 99 5.47 -8.09 -11.24
CA ALA A 99 5.59 -7.34 -9.99
C ALA A 99 4.75 -7.92 -8.84
N ILE A 100 3.58 -8.51 -9.15
CA ILE A 100 2.70 -9.09 -8.13
C ILE A 100 3.35 -10.35 -7.55
N GLU A 101 3.93 -11.19 -8.40
CA GLU A 101 4.69 -12.36 -7.96
C GLU A 101 5.94 -11.94 -7.16
N ILE A 102 6.66 -10.89 -7.58
CA ILE A 102 7.81 -10.39 -6.82
C ILE A 102 7.41 -9.91 -5.42
N ILE A 103 6.32 -9.17 -5.29
CA ILE A 103 5.78 -8.72 -4.00
C ILE A 103 5.41 -9.93 -3.13
N PHE A 104 4.77 -10.94 -3.71
CA PHE A 104 4.40 -12.17 -3.00
C PHE A 104 5.63 -12.92 -2.48
N GLN A 105 6.63 -13.18 -3.34
CA GLN A 105 7.86 -13.86 -2.94
C GLN A 105 8.66 -13.06 -1.90
N THR A 106 8.69 -11.74 -2.03
CA THR A 106 9.33 -10.85 -1.05
C THR A 106 8.66 -10.96 0.31
N ALA A 107 7.32 -10.97 0.35
CA ALA A 107 6.58 -11.13 1.60
C ALA A 107 6.89 -12.47 2.30
N LEU A 108 6.96 -13.57 1.53
CA LEU A 108 7.34 -14.88 2.08
C LEU A 108 8.78 -14.91 2.57
N ASN A 109 9.71 -14.28 1.86
CA ASN A 109 11.11 -14.16 2.27
C ASN A 109 11.24 -13.37 3.58
N LEU A 110 10.52 -12.26 3.71
CA LEU A 110 10.49 -11.47 4.94
C LEU A 110 9.95 -12.30 6.12
N GLY A 111 8.86 -13.05 5.91
CA GLY A 111 8.34 -13.96 6.93
C GLY A 111 9.35 -15.02 7.37
N ARG A 112 10.07 -15.64 6.42
CA ARG A 112 11.13 -16.62 6.73
C ARG A 112 12.29 -16.00 7.50
N HIS A 113 12.77 -14.82 7.08
CA HIS A 113 13.83 -14.11 7.78
C HIS A 113 13.39 -13.66 9.19
N GLY A 114 12.12 -13.27 9.35
CA GLY A 114 11.53 -12.99 10.65
C GLY A 114 11.62 -14.20 11.59
N GLY A 115 11.33 -15.41 11.08
CA GLY A 115 11.50 -16.66 11.84
C GLY A 115 12.95 -16.95 12.21
N VAL A 116 13.90 -16.69 11.32
CA VAL A 116 15.33 -16.82 11.64
C VAL A 116 15.71 -15.84 12.75
N ASP A 117 15.30 -14.58 12.66
CA ASP A 117 15.60 -13.58 13.68
C ASP A 117 14.92 -13.89 15.02
N GLU A 118 13.69 -14.41 15.02
CA GLU A 118 12.99 -14.87 16.22
C GLU A 118 13.78 -16.00 16.91
N MET A 119 14.23 -17.01 16.15
CA MET A 119 15.04 -18.11 16.67
C MET A 119 16.41 -17.66 17.19
N MET A 120 16.97 -16.58 16.63
CA MET A 120 18.23 -15.99 17.06
C MET A 120 18.05 -15.00 18.24
N GLY A 121 16.85 -14.88 18.82
CA GLY A 121 16.56 -13.98 19.93
C GLY A 121 16.46 -12.50 19.55
N LYS A 122 16.43 -12.18 18.25
CA LYS A 122 16.32 -10.82 17.72
C LYS A 122 14.86 -10.40 17.55
N SER A 123 14.08 -10.44 18.63
CA SER A 123 12.62 -10.24 18.59
C SER A 123 12.19 -8.92 17.94
N ALA A 124 12.92 -7.82 18.17
CA ALA A 124 12.60 -6.53 17.55
C ALA A 124 12.76 -6.55 16.02
N SER A 125 13.78 -7.24 15.51
CA SER A 125 13.99 -7.39 14.07
C SER A 125 12.93 -8.32 13.46
N ALA A 126 12.66 -9.45 14.12
CA ALA A 126 11.62 -10.39 13.74
C ALA A 126 10.25 -9.71 13.60
N MET A 127 9.87 -8.86 14.57
CA MET A 127 8.64 -8.07 14.53
C MET A 127 8.56 -7.17 13.30
N VAL A 128 9.64 -6.46 12.96
CA VAL A 128 9.66 -5.57 11.78
C VAL A 128 9.49 -6.38 10.50
N LEU A 129 10.19 -7.52 10.39
CA LEU A 129 10.12 -8.39 9.22
C LEU A 129 8.73 -9.03 9.05
N TYR A 130 8.14 -9.54 10.13
CA TYR A 130 6.78 -10.08 10.12
C TYR A 130 5.74 -9.01 9.81
N SER A 131 5.87 -7.81 10.37
CA SER A 131 4.96 -6.70 10.07
C SER A 131 4.98 -6.35 8.59
N LYS A 132 6.17 -6.22 7.99
CA LYS A 132 6.32 -5.99 6.54
C LYS A 132 5.72 -7.12 5.71
N ALA A 133 5.97 -8.38 6.08
CA ALA A 133 5.41 -9.55 5.38
C ALA A 133 3.87 -9.54 5.41
N VAL A 134 3.27 -9.27 6.56
CA VAL A 134 1.81 -9.18 6.72
C VAL A 134 1.24 -8.03 5.89
N SER A 135 1.88 -6.86 5.90
CA SER A 135 1.44 -5.71 5.10
C SER A 135 1.43 -6.03 3.61
N MET A 136 2.49 -6.66 3.09
CA MET A 136 2.57 -7.03 1.66
C MET A 136 1.53 -8.11 1.30
N LEU A 137 1.31 -9.12 2.14
CA LEU A 137 0.29 -10.15 1.90
C LEU A 137 -1.14 -9.58 1.96
N ARG A 138 -1.39 -8.62 2.86
CA ARG A 138 -2.68 -7.91 2.94
C ARG A 138 -2.89 -7.06 1.71
N PHE A 139 -1.89 -6.27 1.29
CA PHE A 139 -1.92 -5.50 0.06
C PHE A 139 -2.34 -6.38 -1.14
N LEU A 140 -1.70 -7.54 -1.31
CA LEU A 140 -2.04 -8.49 -2.37
C LEU A 140 -3.49 -8.97 -2.29
N LEU A 141 -3.99 -9.25 -1.08
CA LEU A 141 -5.33 -9.79 -0.87
C LEU A 141 -6.45 -8.76 -1.08
N THR A 142 -6.22 -7.50 -0.69
CA THR A 142 -7.28 -6.47 -0.59
C THR A 142 -7.11 -5.29 -1.52
N GLU A 143 -5.90 -4.77 -1.69
CA GLU A 143 -5.65 -3.52 -2.39
C GLU A 143 -5.28 -3.77 -3.85
N ALA A 144 -4.35 -4.68 -4.12
CA ALA A 144 -3.86 -4.99 -5.45
C ALA A 144 -4.98 -5.34 -6.46
N PRO A 145 -6.06 -6.09 -6.10
CA PRO A 145 -7.16 -6.37 -7.04
C PRO A 145 -8.01 -5.15 -7.41
N SER A 146 -7.93 -4.06 -6.65
CA SER A 146 -8.64 -2.80 -6.95
C SER A 146 -7.81 -1.85 -7.82
N LEU A 147 -6.53 -2.17 -8.04
CA LEU A 147 -5.65 -1.39 -8.90
C LEU A 147 -5.98 -1.64 -10.37
N ALA A 148 -5.94 -0.58 -11.18
CA ALA A 148 -6.11 -0.64 -12.63
C ALA A 148 -4.83 -1.16 -13.33
N LEU A 149 -4.39 -2.38 -12.97
CA LEU A 149 -3.25 -3.05 -13.58
C LEU A 149 -3.62 -3.61 -14.96
N ASN A 150 -2.61 -3.76 -15.83
CA ASN A 150 -2.77 -4.39 -17.13
C ASN A 150 -1.72 -5.50 -17.32
N PRO A 151 -2.11 -6.79 -17.29
CA PRO A 151 -3.48 -7.28 -17.08
C PRO A 151 -3.99 -7.04 -15.66
N ALA A 152 -5.31 -6.98 -15.49
CA ALA A 152 -5.93 -6.80 -14.18
C ALA A 152 -5.66 -8.03 -13.29
N LEU A 153 -5.38 -7.79 -12.01
CA LEU A 153 -5.16 -8.86 -11.04
C LEU A 153 -6.48 -9.55 -10.68
N SER A 154 -6.61 -10.82 -11.06
CA SER A 154 -7.75 -11.65 -10.68
C SER A 154 -7.29 -12.77 -9.74
N LEU A 155 -7.66 -12.65 -8.46
CA LEU A 155 -7.37 -13.70 -7.48
C LEU A 155 -8.49 -14.74 -7.45
N THR A 156 -8.12 -16.01 -7.66
CA THR A 156 -9.03 -17.15 -7.50
C THR A 156 -9.42 -17.35 -6.03
N ARG A 157 -10.43 -18.19 -5.78
CA ARG A 157 -10.82 -18.55 -4.41
C ARG A 157 -9.67 -19.21 -3.64
N ASP A 158 -8.87 -20.01 -4.34
CA ASP A 158 -7.76 -20.74 -3.74
C ASP A 158 -6.59 -19.79 -3.44
N ASP A 159 -6.29 -18.83 -4.32
CA ASP A 159 -5.28 -17.80 -4.05
C ASP A 159 -5.64 -16.97 -2.82
N ARG A 160 -6.92 -16.54 -2.73
CA ARG A 160 -7.41 -15.78 -1.57
C ARG A 160 -7.34 -16.60 -0.29
N ARG A 161 -7.64 -17.90 -0.34
CA ARG A 161 -7.51 -18.79 0.81
C ARG A 161 -6.05 -18.91 1.23
N ARG A 162 -5.16 -19.16 0.27
CA ARG A 162 -3.73 -19.30 0.49
C ARG A 162 -3.10 -18.05 1.12
N LEU A 163 -3.44 -16.86 0.60
CA LEU A 163 -2.98 -15.59 1.18
C LEU A 163 -3.46 -15.42 2.63
N ARG A 164 -4.72 -15.72 2.93
CA ARG A 164 -5.24 -15.68 4.32
C ARG A 164 -4.48 -16.63 5.24
N THR A 165 -4.24 -17.86 4.79
CA THR A 165 -3.47 -18.84 5.58
C THR A 165 -2.05 -18.34 5.88
N TYR A 166 -1.35 -17.72 4.92
CA TYR A 166 -0.04 -17.12 5.20
C TYR A 166 -0.13 -15.95 6.19
N ILE A 167 -1.12 -15.07 6.03
CA ILE A 167 -1.35 -13.95 6.96
C ILE A 167 -1.60 -14.45 8.37
N GLU A 168 -2.44 -15.47 8.54
CA GLU A 168 -2.74 -16.09 9.84
C GLU A 168 -1.49 -16.72 10.45
N ALA A 169 -0.72 -17.48 9.67
CA ALA A 169 0.51 -18.12 10.14
C ALA A 169 1.56 -17.11 10.61
N VAL A 170 1.74 -15.99 9.89
CA VAL A 170 2.68 -14.94 10.30
C VAL A 170 2.16 -14.16 11.52
N ASN A 171 0.87 -13.84 11.58
CA ASN A 171 0.29 -13.15 12.74
C ASN A 171 0.36 -13.99 14.03
N ALA A 172 0.24 -15.31 13.93
CA ALA A 172 0.42 -16.20 15.07
C ALA A 172 1.81 -16.09 15.71
N ARG A 173 2.82 -15.63 14.96
CA ARG A 173 4.17 -15.33 15.46
C ARG A 173 4.33 -13.88 15.88
N LEU A 174 3.81 -12.93 15.09
CA LEU A 174 3.95 -11.50 15.34
C LEU A 174 3.24 -11.02 16.60
N VAL A 175 1.99 -11.44 16.80
CA VAL A 175 1.12 -10.91 17.87
C VAL A 175 1.72 -11.16 19.26
N PRO A 176 2.20 -12.37 19.62
CA PRO A 176 2.85 -12.59 20.91
C PRO A 176 4.09 -11.70 21.14
N LEU A 177 4.90 -11.48 20.11
CA LEU A 177 6.11 -10.64 20.21
C LEU A 177 5.77 -9.17 20.48
N GLN A 178 4.63 -8.69 20.01
CA GLN A 178 4.15 -7.33 20.29
C GLN A 178 3.78 -7.16 21.78
N TYR A 179 3.18 -8.18 22.40
CA TYR A 179 2.79 -8.12 23.81
C TYR A 179 3.96 -8.24 24.79
N GLN A 180 5.07 -8.88 24.40
CA GLN A 180 6.28 -9.00 25.23
C GLN A 180 7.05 -7.68 25.41
N ARG A 181 6.63 -6.60 24.75
CA ARG A 181 7.29 -5.28 24.79
C ARG A 181 6.73 -4.35 25.88
N HIS A 182 5.72 -4.80 26.62
CA HIS A 182 5.08 -4.09 27.74
C HIS A 182 5.42 -4.76 29.07
#